data_AF-A0A7K4JXQ5-F1
#
_entry.id   AF-A0A7K4JXQ5-F1
#
_cell.length_a   1.000
_cell.length_b   1.000
_cell.length_c   1.000
_cell.angle_alpha   90.00
_cell.angle_beta   90.00
_cell.angle_gamma   90.00
#
_symmetry.space_group_name_H-M   'P 1'
#
loop_
_entity.id
_entity.type
_entity.pdbx_description
1 polymer ?
#
loop_
_entity_poly.entity_id
_entity_poly.type
_entity_poly.pdbx_seq_one_letter_code
_entity_poly.pdbx_strand_id
1 'polypeptide(L)'
;NPSTFDAWRGLLRGAARTLDVAAFYWTLTNEDTGTREPSAAPGEQILRELLELPARGVAVRVAVNAPSAATPTHDLEALQQSGERGRVRGDARFGATEPPRVTPGAAGAAVRAVDMPRLTGGVLHTKLWLVDGAHLYIGSANMDWRSLTQVDSGGFWPQNGPVGA
;
A
#
# COMPACT_ATOMS: atom_id res chain seq x y z
N ASN A 1 6.01 -13.88 -18.50
CA ASN A 1 5.52 -13.68 -17.12
C ASN A 1 5.51 -12.20 -16.81
N PRO A 2 4.42 -11.67 -16.21
CA PRO A 2 4.41 -10.29 -15.71
C PRO A 2 5.51 -10.10 -14.66
N SER A 3 6.07 -8.89 -14.59
CA SER A 3 7.00 -8.54 -13.52
C SER A 3 6.25 -8.37 -12.19
N THR A 4 6.97 -8.38 -11.07
CA THR A 4 6.39 -8.02 -9.77
C THR A 4 5.71 -6.65 -9.81
N PHE A 5 6.33 -5.68 -10.49
CA PHE A 5 5.74 -4.36 -10.72
C PHE A 5 4.38 -4.42 -11.43
N ASP A 6 4.28 -5.19 -12.51
CA ASP A 6 3.03 -5.32 -13.27
C ASP A 6 1.92 -5.97 -12.43
N ALA A 7 2.28 -7.01 -11.66
CA ALA A 7 1.34 -7.68 -10.76
C ALA A 7 0.80 -6.72 -9.70
N TRP A 8 1.67 -5.96 -9.04
CA TRP A 8 1.27 -5.01 -8.01
C TRP A 8 0.44 -3.86 -8.56
N ARG A 9 0.80 -3.33 -9.75
CA ARG A 9 -0.03 -2.32 -10.42
C ARG A 9 -1.41 -2.85 -10.80
N GLY A 10 -1.51 -4.11 -11.23
CA GLY A 10 -2.79 -4.76 -11.50
C GLY A 10 -3.69 -4.76 -10.25
N LEU A 11 -3.13 -5.14 -9.11
CA LEU A 11 -3.82 -5.14 -7.81
C LEU A 11 -4.26 -3.74 -7.38
N LEU A 12 -3.38 -2.75 -7.47
CA LEU A 12 -3.66 -1.36 -7.08
C LEU A 12 -4.78 -0.72 -7.91
N ARG A 13 -4.81 -1.01 -9.22
CA ARG A 13 -5.87 -0.54 -10.11
C ARG A 13 -7.20 -1.21 -9.80
N GLY A 14 -7.18 -2.52 -9.50
CA GLY A 14 -8.36 -3.31 -9.18
C GLY A 14 -8.98 -3.04 -7.81
N ALA A 15 -8.21 -2.50 -6.85
CA ALA A 15 -8.68 -2.27 -5.49
C ALA A 15 -9.86 -1.28 -5.42
N ALA A 16 -10.97 -1.72 -4.84
CA ALA A 16 -12.20 -0.95 -4.72
C ALA A 16 -12.60 -0.62 -3.27
N ARG A 17 -12.21 -1.45 -2.29
CA ARG A 17 -12.65 -1.34 -0.90
C ARG A 17 -11.51 -1.47 0.10
N THR A 18 -10.63 -2.46 -0.06
CA THR A 18 -9.56 -2.75 0.90
C THR A 18 -8.28 -3.19 0.21
N LEU A 19 -7.16 -2.76 0.77
CA LEU A 19 -5.84 -3.32 0.53
C LEU A 19 -5.17 -3.61 1.87
N ASP A 20 -4.87 -4.87 2.15
CA ASP A 20 -4.12 -5.32 3.32
C ASP A 20 -2.74 -5.83 2.88
N VAL A 21 -1.67 -5.28 3.45
CA VAL A 21 -0.27 -5.63 3.10
C VAL A 21 0.47 -6.09 4.36
N ALA A 22 1.18 -7.22 4.25
CA ALA A 22 2.12 -7.69 5.27
C ALA A 22 3.53 -7.76 4.67
N ALA A 23 4.46 -7.02 5.28
CA ALA A 23 5.81 -6.83 4.75
C ALA A 23 6.91 -7.07 5.80
N PHE A 24 8.04 -7.61 5.36
CA PHE A 24 9.24 -7.70 6.21
C PHE A 24 9.84 -6.31 6.50
N TYR A 25 10.01 -5.48 5.48
CA TYR A 25 10.42 -4.07 5.54
C TYR A 25 9.80 -3.30 4.37
N TRP A 26 9.98 -1.98 4.34
CA TRP A 26 9.46 -1.08 3.31
C TRP A 26 10.50 -0.04 2.90
N THR A 27 10.90 -0.03 1.62
CA THR A 27 11.86 0.91 1.02
C THR A 27 11.60 1.06 -0.49
N LEU A 28 10.46 1.63 -0.87
CA LEU A 28 10.07 1.80 -2.27
C LEU A 28 10.70 3.03 -2.93
N THR A 29 11.35 3.91 -2.15
CA THR A 29 11.90 5.16 -2.66
C THR A 29 13.42 5.26 -2.52
N ASN A 30 14.00 6.12 -3.36
CA ASN A 30 15.38 6.58 -3.21
C ASN A 30 15.62 7.26 -1.85
N GLU A 31 14.62 7.95 -1.31
CA GLU A 31 14.69 8.66 -0.03
C GLU A 31 14.93 7.68 1.12
N ASP A 32 14.11 6.63 1.23
CA ASP A 32 14.30 5.61 2.27
C ASP A 32 15.60 4.82 2.10
N THR A 33 16.13 4.73 0.88
CA THR A 33 17.37 3.99 0.62
C THR A 33 18.64 4.85 0.60
N GLY A 34 18.50 6.17 0.71
CA GLY A 34 19.62 7.12 0.61
C GLY A 34 20.33 7.11 -0.76
N THR A 35 19.64 6.67 -1.83
CA THR A 35 20.22 6.54 -3.18
C THR A 35 19.70 7.60 -4.15
N ARG A 36 20.25 7.62 -5.37
CA ARG A 36 19.79 8.47 -6.49
C ARG A 36 19.74 7.65 -7.78
N GLU A 37 18.96 6.58 -7.75
CA GLU A 37 18.88 5.59 -8.82
C GLU A 37 17.62 5.78 -9.66
N PRO A 38 17.73 5.95 -10.99
CA PRO A 38 16.57 6.00 -11.89
C PRO A 38 15.71 4.72 -11.82
N SER A 39 16.32 3.58 -11.49
CA SER A 39 15.65 2.29 -11.34
C SER A 39 14.72 2.21 -10.11
N ALA A 40 14.72 3.20 -9.22
CA ALA A 40 13.72 3.32 -8.17
C ALA A 40 12.36 3.86 -8.66
N ALA A 41 12.29 4.42 -9.87
CA ALA A 41 11.08 5.03 -10.41
C ALA A 41 9.82 4.11 -10.38
N PRO A 42 9.91 2.79 -10.65
CA PRO A 42 8.79 1.87 -10.45
C PRO A 42 8.33 1.79 -8.99
N GLY A 43 9.25 1.80 -8.02
CA GLY A 43 8.92 1.79 -6.60
C GLY A 43 8.25 3.08 -6.15
N GLU A 44 8.79 4.22 -6.56
CA GLU A 44 8.20 5.53 -6.32
C GLU A 44 6.79 5.64 -6.94
N GLN A 45 6.58 5.00 -8.10
CA GLN A 45 5.26 4.90 -8.71
C GLN A 45 4.28 4.06 -7.90
N ILE A 46 4.69 2.87 -7.42
CA ILE A 46 3.86 2.04 -6.54
C ILE A 46 3.47 2.82 -5.28
N LEU A 47 4.41 3.55 -4.67
CA LEU A 47 4.11 4.39 -3.52
C LEU A 47 3.08 5.47 -3.86
N ARG A 48 3.24 6.22 -4.97
CA ARG A 48 2.25 7.22 -5.39
C ARG A 48 0.85 6.62 -5.53
N GLU A 49 0.72 5.48 -6.19
CA GLU A 49 -0.58 4.82 -6.39
C GLU A 49 -1.20 4.35 -5.06
N LEU A 50 -0.38 3.86 -4.10
CA LEU A 50 -0.83 3.53 -2.75
C LEU A 50 -1.36 4.75 -1.99
N LEU A 51 -0.68 5.89 -2.10
CA LEU A 51 -1.08 7.14 -1.43
C LEU A 51 -2.41 7.70 -1.94
N GLU A 52 -2.82 7.34 -3.16
CA GLU A 52 -4.09 7.77 -3.75
C GLU A 52 -5.28 6.88 -3.36
N LEU A 53 -5.03 5.67 -2.86
CA LEU A 53 -6.09 4.71 -2.52
C LEU A 53 -7.08 5.24 -1.47
N PRO A 54 -6.67 5.88 -0.36
CA PRO A 54 -7.62 6.43 0.60
C PRO A 54 -8.52 7.51 0.01
N ALA A 55 -8.01 8.34 -0.90
CA ALA A 55 -8.81 9.34 -1.61
C ALA A 55 -9.85 8.70 -2.56
N ARG A 56 -9.59 7.48 -3.04
CA ARG A 56 -10.55 6.65 -3.80
C ARG A 56 -11.55 5.91 -2.90
N GLY A 57 -11.48 6.07 -1.58
CA GLY A 57 -12.33 5.37 -0.61
C GLY A 57 -11.86 3.94 -0.29
N VAL A 58 -10.63 3.57 -0.68
CA VAL A 58 -10.05 2.25 -0.40
C VAL A 58 -9.33 2.30 0.95
N ALA A 59 -9.71 1.44 1.88
CA ALA A 59 -9.04 1.30 3.17
C ALA A 59 -7.71 0.56 3.02
N VAL A 60 -6.60 1.21 3.37
CA VAL A 60 -5.26 0.63 3.30
C VAL A 60 -4.79 0.25 4.69
N ARG A 61 -4.31 -0.99 4.86
CA ARG A 61 -3.74 -1.49 6.12
C ARG A 61 -2.39 -2.12 5.85
N VAL A 62 -1.40 -1.77 6.65
CA VAL A 62 -0.02 -2.25 6.49
C VAL A 62 0.48 -2.81 7.81
N ALA A 63 0.97 -4.04 7.79
CA ALA A 63 1.67 -4.67 8.89
C ALA A 63 3.14 -4.85 8.52
N VAL A 64 4.03 -4.29 9.35
CA VAL A 64 5.49 -4.43 9.21
C VAL A 64 6.09 -4.93 10.52
N ASN A 65 7.32 -5.45 10.50
CA ASN A 65 8.06 -5.63 11.74
C ASN A 65 8.17 -4.30 12.49
N ALA A 66 8.20 -4.37 13.82
CA ALA A 66 8.49 -3.19 14.64
C ALA A 66 9.78 -2.52 14.14
N PRO A 67 9.77 -1.18 13.94
CA PRO A 67 10.93 -0.49 13.41
C PRO A 67 12.14 -0.73 14.30
N SER A 68 13.25 -1.12 13.69
CA SER A 68 14.57 -0.91 14.29
C SER A 68 15.08 0.45 13.82
N ALA A 69 16.10 1.02 14.48
CA ALA A 69 16.75 2.24 14.00
C ALA A 69 17.31 2.12 12.55
N ALA A 70 17.38 0.92 12.00
CA ALA A 70 17.83 0.63 10.63
C ALA A 70 16.69 0.50 9.60
N THR A 71 15.42 0.67 10.00
CA THR A 71 14.28 0.61 9.07
C THR A 71 13.80 2.04 8.79
N PRO A 72 14.06 2.58 7.60
CA PRO A 72 13.55 3.88 7.17
C PRO A 72 12.02 3.93 7.26
N THR A 73 11.48 5.09 7.62
CA THR A 73 10.04 5.24 7.90
C THR A 73 9.33 6.22 6.97
N HIS A 74 10.01 6.91 6.04
CA HIS A 74 9.39 8.00 5.28
C HIS A 74 8.24 7.51 4.40
N ASP A 75 8.40 6.36 3.72
CA ASP A 75 7.32 5.79 2.91
C ASP A 75 6.11 5.40 3.79
N LEU A 76 6.35 4.80 4.95
CA LEU A 76 5.30 4.37 5.88
C LEU A 76 4.59 5.55 6.54
N GLU A 77 5.33 6.61 6.87
CA GLU A 77 4.79 7.88 7.38
C GLU A 77 3.93 8.56 6.31
N ALA A 78 4.40 8.59 5.06
CA ALA A 78 3.62 9.12 3.94
C ALA A 78 2.30 8.34 3.77
N LEU A 79 2.34 7.00 3.88
CA LEU A 79 1.15 6.17 3.87
C LEU A 79 0.19 6.51 5.01
N GLN A 80 0.68 6.68 6.24
CA GLN A 80 -0.14 7.11 7.38
C GLN A 80 -0.79 8.49 7.16
N GLN A 81 -0.09 9.42 6.52
CA GLN A 81 -0.55 10.81 6.29
C GLN A 81 -1.40 10.98 5.01
N SER A 82 -1.47 9.97 4.14
CA SER A 82 -2.14 10.04 2.82
C SER A 82 -3.60 10.53 2.87
N GLY A 83 -4.32 10.21 3.94
CA GLY A 83 -5.71 10.63 4.13
C GLY A 83 -5.90 12.15 4.27
N GLU A 84 -4.86 12.87 4.67
CA GLU A 84 -4.90 14.32 4.84
C GLU A 84 -4.79 15.07 3.51
N ARG A 85 -4.14 14.46 2.50
CA ARG A 85 -3.88 15.08 1.19
C ARG A 85 -5.12 15.18 0.30
N GLY A 86 -6.19 14.41 0.59
CA GLY A 86 -7.45 14.43 -0.17
C GLY A 86 -8.39 15.60 0.15
N ARG A 87 -8.04 16.51 1.07
CA ARG A 87 -8.96 17.53 1.62
C ARG A 87 -9.16 18.77 0.73
N VAL A 88 -8.47 18.91 -0.41
CA VAL A 88 -8.63 20.10 -1.28
C VAL A 88 -9.78 19.91 -2.29
N ARG A 89 -11.03 19.93 -1.80
CA ARG A 89 -12.19 20.25 -2.66
C ARG A 89 -13.31 20.88 -1.83
N GLY A 90 -13.08 22.12 -1.40
CA GLY A 90 -14.08 22.97 -0.77
C GLY A 90 -14.85 23.76 -1.81
N ASP A 91 -15.86 23.15 -2.45
CA ASP A 91 -16.92 23.90 -3.12
C ASP A 91 -18.01 24.17 -2.08
N ALA A 92 -17.81 25.21 -1.27
CA ALA A 92 -18.79 25.66 -0.28
C ALA A 92 -19.98 26.29 -0.99
N ARG A 93 -21.03 25.53 -1.32
CA ARG A 93 -22.35 26.08 -1.64
C ARG A 93 -23.50 25.18 -1.15
N PHE A 94 -24.41 25.84 -0.42
CA PHE A 94 -25.78 25.49 -0.01
C PHE A 94 -25.96 24.65 1.26
N GLY A 95 -26.62 25.26 2.25
CA GLY A 95 -27.00 24.64 3.51
C GLY A 95 -28.40 24.02 3.48
N ALA A 96 -28.64 23.09 4.41
CA ALA A 96 -29.84 22.96 5.23
C ALA A 96 -29.72 21.67 6.08
N THR A 97 -29.75 21.85 7.40
CA THR A 97 -30.28 20.91 8.42
C THR A 97 -29.97 19.41 8.27
N GLU A 98 -28.71 19.03 8.40
CA GLU A 98 -28.33 17.81 9.12
C GLU A 98 -27.16 18.17 10.05
N PRO A 99 -27.09 17.67 11.31
CA PRO A 99 -25.83 17.72 12.05
C PRO A 99 -24.79 17.00 11.19
N PRO A 100 -23.55 17.52 11.07
CA PRO A 100 -22.55 16.91 10.22
C PRO A 100 -22.39 15.45 10.63
N ARG A 101 -22.84 14.53 9.76
CA ARG A 101 -22.45 13.13 9.88
C ARG A 101 -20.93 13.17 9.76
N VAL A 102 -20.24 12.85 10.84
CA VAL A 102 -18.83 12.49 10.77
C VAL A 102 -18.79 11.20 9.95
N THR A 103 -18.82 11.33 8.62
CA THR A 103 -18.20 10.34 7.76
C THR A 103 -16.74 10.35 8.21
N PRO A 104 -16.16 9.19 8.59
CA PRO A 104 -14.72 9.13 8.82
C PRO A 104 -14.06 9.57 7.51
N GLY A 105 -13.69 10.86 7.43
CA GLY A 105 -12.93 11.39 6.30
C GLY A 105 -11.68 10.53 6.22
N ALA A 106 -11.47 9.91 5.06
CA ALA A 106 -10.56 8.78 4.87
C ALA A 106 -9.28 8.97 5.70
N ALA A 107 -9.18 8.27 6.83
CA ALA A 107 -7.91 8.18 7.53
C ALA A 107 -6.90 7.64 6.52
N GLY A 108 -5.65 8.11 6.58
CA GLY A 108 -4.59 7.52 5.76
C GLY A 108 -4.42 6.03 6.07
N ALA A 109 -3.41 5.41 5.47
CA ALA A 109 -3.18 4.00 5.69
C ALA A 109 -2.98 3.68 7.19
N ALA A 110 -3.67 2.65 7.67
CA ALA A 110 -3.44 2.12 9.00
C ALA A 110 -2.16 1.29 9.01
N VAL A 111 -1.03 1.91 9.35
CA VAL A 111 0.26 1.22 9.48
C VAL A 111 0.48 0.75 10.92
N ARG A 112 0.80 -0.53 11.09
CA ARG A 112 1.05 -1.17 12.39
C ARG A 112 2.39 -1.89 12.39
N ALA A 113 3.20 -1.51 13.37
CA ALA A 113 4.39 -2.22 13.79
C ALA A 113 3.99 -3.48 14.58
N VAL A 114 4.53 -4.64 14.22
CA VAL A 114 4.30 -5.92 14.89
C VAL A 114 5.56 -6.32 15.68
N ASP A 115 5.41 -6.47 17.00
CA ASP A 115 6.47 -6.96 17.89
C ASP A 115 6.61 -8.50 17.78
N MET A 116 7.19 -8.93 16.66
CA MET A 116 7.42 -10.34 16.36
C MET A 116 8.38 -11.05 17.32
N PRO A 117 9.44 -10.40 17.85
CA PRO A 117 10.28 -10.99 18.89
C PRO A 117 9.49 -11.39 20.12
N ARG A 118 8.59 -10.53 20.60
CA ARG A 118 7.72 -10.87 21.74
C ARG A 118 6.71 -11.95 21.41
N LEU A 119 6.15 -11.95 20.20
CA LEU A 119 5.08 -12.89 19.81
C LEU A 119 5.58 -14.30 19.47
N THR A 120 6.76 -14.41 18.87
CA THR A 120 7.24 -15.65 18.25
C THR A 120 8.73 -15.92 18.49
N GLY A 121 9.48 -14.95 19.02
CA GLY A 121 10.95 -15.00 19.04
C GLY A 121 11.61 -14.74 17.68
N GLY A 122 10.83 -14.42 16.64
CA GLY A 122 11.30 -14.24 15.26
C GLY A 122 10.93 -12.90 14.64
N VAL A 123 10.84 -12.89 13.30
CA VAL A 123 10.47 -11.73 12.47
C VAL A 123 9.36 -12.09 11.48
N LEU A 124 8.56 -11.10 11.09
CA LEU A 124 7.55 -11.22 10.03
C LEU A 124 8.24 -11.31 8.68
N HIS A 125 8.44 -12.52 8.13
CA HIS A 125 9.10 -12.70 6.84
C HIS A 125 8.11 -12.86 5.67
N THR A 126 7.05 -12.05 5.66
CA THR A 126 5.96 -12.14 4.68
C THR A 126 6.09 -11.05 3.62
N LYS A 127 5.70 -11.37 2.38
CA LYS A 127 5.49 -10.41 1.28
C LYS A 127 4.13 -10.70 0.65
N LEU A 128 3.09 -10.15 1.25
CA LEU A 128 1.71 -10.50 0.95
C LEU A 128 0.87 -9.24 0.70
N TRP A 129 0.00 -9.30 -0.31
CA TRP A 129 -1.03 -8.31 -0.57
C TRP A 129 -2.38 -9.01 -0.69
N LEU A 130 -3.40 -8.54 0.02
CA LEU A 130 -4.79 -8.98 -0.11
C LEU A 130 -5.65 -7.80 -0.52
N VAL A 131 -6.32 -7.91 -1.66
CA VAL A 131 -7.18 -6.88 -2.23
C VAL A 131 -8.63 -7.33 -2.17
N ASP A 132 -9.48 -6.48 -1.59
CA ASP A 132 -10.94 -6.65 -1.48
C ASP A 132 -11.41 -7.98 -0.90
N GLY A 133 -10.54 -8.68 -0.17
CA GLY A 133 -10.77 -10.02 0.38
C GLY A 133 -10.84 -11.14 -0.68
N ALA A 134 -10.48 -10.85 -1.94
CA ALA A 134 -10.67 -11.77 -3.06
C ALA A 134 -9.40 -12.05 -3.86
N HIS A 135 -8.48 -11.09 -3.94
CA HIS A 135 -7.28 -11.23 -4.74
C HIS A 135 -6.03 -11.18 -3.89
N LEU A 136 -5.11 -12.11 -4.13
CA LEU A 136 -3.96 -12.36 -3.27
C LEU A 136 -2.67 -12.36 -4.10
N TYR A 137 -1.68 -11.59 -3.66
CA TYR A 137 -0.29 -11.79 -4.03
C TYR A 137 0.47 -12.37 -2.86
N ILE A 138 1.19 -13.46 -3.11
CA ILE A 138 2.20 -14.03 -2.23
C ILE A 138 3.41 -14.31 -3.11
N GLY A 139 4.56 -13.77 -2.73
CA GLY A 139 5.79 -13.96 -3.50
C GLY A 139 7.04 -13.74 -2.68
N SER A 140 8.18 -13.71 -3.36
CA SER A 140 9.49 -13.49 -2.76
C SER A 140 9.90 -12.01 -2.69
N ALA A 141 9.27 -11.16 -3.52
CA ALA A 141 9.67 -9.75 -3.66
C ALA A 141 9.27 -8.92 -2.43
N ASN A 142 10.25 -8.30 -1.78
CA ASN A 142 10.01 -7.36 -0.69
C ASN A 142 9.38 -6.08 -1.22
N MET A 143 8.81 -5.27 -0.32
CA MET A 143 8.36 -3.89 -0.57
C MET A 143 9.58 -2.98 -0.73
N ASP A 144 10.41 -3.28 -1.72
CA ASP A 144 11.70 -2.68 -2.04
C ASP A 144 11.75 -2.44 -3.55
N TRP A 145 12.09 -1.23 -3.97
CA TRP A 145 12.14 -0.89 -5.39
C TRP A 145 13.08 -1.82 -6.19
N ARG A 146 14.14 -2.33 -5.55
CA ARG A 146 15.09 -3.27 -6.17
C ARG A 146 14.47 -4.63 -6.49
N SER A 147 13.37 -4.98 -5.82
CA SER A 147 12.67 -6.27 -6.04
C SER A 147 11.68 -6.21 -7.20
N LEU A 148 11.33 -5.02 -7.70
CA LEU A 148 10.24 -4.83 -8.66
C LEU A 148 10.56 -5.28 -10.09
N THR A 149 11.84 -5.37 -10.43
CA THR A 149 12.32 -5.89 -11.72
C THR A 149 12.38 -7.42 -11.76
N GLN A 150 12.14 -8.11 -10.64
CA GLN A 150 12.14 -9.57 -10.59
C GLN A 150 10.94 -10.14 -11.35
N VAL A 151 11.21 -11.16 -12.15
CA VAL A 151 10.19 -12.01 -12.74
C VAL A 151 9.62 -12.86 -11.62
N ASP A 152 8.35 -12.63 -11.27
CA ASP A 152 7.68 -13.47 -10.30
C ASP A 152 7.36 -14.84 -10.93
N SER A 153 7.60 -15.89 -10.16
CA SER A 153 7.39 -17.29 -10.55
C SER A 153 6.15 -17.92 -9.91
N GLY A 154 5.37 -17.18 -9.09
CA GLY A 154 4.30 -17.77 -8.27
C GLY A 154 2.96 -17.04 -8.14
N GLY A 155 2.79 -15.79 -8.57
CA GLY A 155 1.52 -15.06 -8.42
C GLY A 155 0.38 -15.56 -9.33
N PHE A 156 -0.70 -16.12 -8.76
CA PHE A 156 -1.94 -16.43 -9.47
C PHE A 156 -2.88 -15.22 -9.46
N TRP A 157 -3.16 -14.65 -10.64
CA TRP A 157 -4.19 -13.64 -10.83
C TRP A 157 -5.28 -14.17 -11.78
N PRO A 158 -6.50 -14.46 -11.30
CA PRO A 158 -7.62 -14.67 -12.20
C PRO A 158 -8.04 -13.31 -12.77
N GLN A 159 -7.83 -13.11 -14.08
CA GLN A 159 -8.39 -11.98 -14.81
C GLN A 159 -9.91 -12.14 -14.89
N ASN A 160 -10.65 -11.63 -13.91
CA ASN A 160 -12.09 -11.42 -14.07
C ASN A 160 -12.30 -9.98 -14.53
N GLY A 161 -12.48 -9.80 -15.84
CA GLY A 161 -13.01 -8.54 -16.40
C GLY A 161 -14.44 -8.28 -15.89
N PRO A 162 -14.94 -7.03 -16.00
CA PRO A 162 -16.27 -6.71 -15.52
C PRO A 162 -17.32 -7.54 -16.28
N VAL A 163 -18.16 -8.26 -15.53
CA VAL A 163 -19.39 -8.84 -16.06
C VAL A 163 -20.40 -7.70 -16.18
N GLY A 164 -20.35 -6.99 -17.31
CA GLY A 164 -21.38 -6.03 -17.71
C GLY A 164 -22.39 -6.75 -18.59
N ALA A 165 -23.62 -6.83 -18.10
CA ALA A 165 -24.82 -7.28 -18.81
C ALA A 165 -25.21 -6.30 -19.93
#